data_AF-A0A9D3M2E3-F1
#
_entry.id   AF-A0A9D3M2E3-F1
#
_cell.length_a   1.000
_cell.length_b   1.000
_cell.length_c   1.000
_cell.angle_alpha   90.00
_cell.angle_beta   90.00
_cell.angle_gamma   90.00
#
_symmetry.space_group_name_H-M   'P 1'
#
loop_
_entity.id
_entity.type
_entity.pdbx_description
1 polymer ?
#
loop_
_entity_poly.entity_id
_entity_poly.type
_entity_poly.pdbx_seq_one_letter_code
_entity_poly.pdbx_strand_id
1 'polypeptide(L)'
;METMQPETSRTCVELKSKPHRLICCRSDYLHSLPLRAIWCYYRRTGGMAGVSQNILTQWSPALVLESYRVLLVFVFTLKSAPSRDPRHQMYLSPWVSLIVAVCISMVCSLNEFPKKIQVSQKGASVNLTCHTDFQGQVTWKQKLQGKEKILKESRFVSITGLRLFRHKLDTPDAGEYTCWGEGRKLDHTYLLLEAEEEESYDTDVEDEEEEDEEDQEEERDSLSCSTRTYSCSFTCRLSASGFTAARLSFHRYGQQPTQWHYAPTAQNHFQFTLPLSYSPFAEESAALVVTAEAANSNQYLKKTIQFYLRDIVQPDPPQTVTCERAGNALRVTVQPPVSWAQPVSYFPLEHEIEFINKDNGKTERVTSGVITQKVSRLRARSRDPLTPSAWSEWSPWKNVTRRTNKRKDRAMSGETNPQPPDIGYIFSAAPARDFGSDFTSSYDEIFLVPAEPVDGCSELKNKDLIEGQVTLLERGGCSFVRKARVVEEAGGRAVLIADDASDNDSQYLDMITDGTADRPSIPALFLLGRDGMMIRRSLQRQSLPWAVISIPVNVSALASFPLRQPPWTLW
;
A
#
# COMPACT_ATOMS: atom_id res chain seq x y z
N MET A 1 59.56 -57.42 34.51
CA MET A 1 58.38 -56.55 34.70
C MET A 1 57.73 -56.41 33.35
N GLU A 2 56.76 -57.27 33.03
CA GLU A 2 56.15 -57.31 31.70
C GLU A 2 54.84 -58.13 31.75
N THR A 3 53.74 -57.58 31.25
CA THR A 3 52.55 -58.24 30.67
C THR A 3 51.51 -57.16 30.30
N MET A 4 50.66 -57.41 29.30
CA MET A 4 49.95 -56.35 28.55
C MET A 4 48.42 -56.46 28.60
N GLN A 5 47.75 -55.31 28.73
CA GLN A 5 46.47 -54.94 28.07
C GLN A 5 45.20 -55.81 28.36
N PRO A 6 43.99 -55.42 27.85
CA PRO A 6 43.61 -54.24 27.06
C PRO A 6 42.62 -53.27 27.73
N GLU A 7 42.33 -52.17 27.03
CA GLU A 7 41.64 -50.98 27.54
C GLU A 7 40.10 -50.98 27.35
N THR A 8 39.41 -50.11 28.08
CA THR A 8 37.99 -49.79 27.85
C THR A 8 37.84 -48.88 26.62
N SER A 9 37.37 -49.43 25.49
CA SER A 9 37.31 -48.69 24.24
C SER A 9 36.17 -47.65 24.20
N ARG A 10 36.54 -46.40 23.93
CA ARG A 10 35.64 -45.40 23.35
C ARG A 10 35.35 -45.76 21.90
N THR A 11 34.35 -45.11 21.29
CA THR A 11 34.07 -45.25 19.85
C THR A 11 33.54 -43.91 19.32
N CYS A 12 33.86 -43.56 18.06
CA CYS A 12 33.78 -42.17 17.54
C CYS A 12 33.11 -42.06 16.15
N VAL A 13 32.79 -40.83 15.71
CA VAL A 13 31.83 -40.56 14.63
C VAL A 13 32.37 -39.69 13.50
N GLU A 14 31.92 -39.97 12.28
CA GLU A 14 32.25 -39.15 11.12
C GLU A 14 31.04 -38.96 10.18
N LEU A 15 30.61 -37.73 9.94
CA LEU A 15 29.46 -37.46 9.08
C LEU A 15 29.84 -37.42 7.60
N LYS A 16 29.45 -38.46 6.85
CA LYS A 16 29.02 -38.36 5.45
C LYS A 16 28.07 -39.50 5.08
N SER A 17 27.01 -39.13 4.34
CA SER A 17 26.16 -39.90 3.39
C SER A 17 25.69 -41.36 3.63
N LYS A 18 26.14 -42.09 4.66
CA LYS A 18 26.53 -43.52 4.64
C LYS A 18 27.99 -43.68 4.17
N PRO A 19 28.77 -44.60 4.76
CA PRO A 19 28.89 -44.74 6.21
C PRO A 19 30.34 -45.04 6.68
N HIS A 20 30.78 -44.42 7.78
CA HIS A 20 31.12 -45.15 9.02
C HIS A 20 31.01 -44.18 10.21
N ARG A 21 30.31 -44.58 11.29
CA ARG A 21 29.91 -43.72 12.43
C ARG A 21 29.66 -44.55 13.68
N LEU A 22 30.32 -44.25 14.82
CA LEU A 22 30.18 -45.00 16.07
C LEU A 22 30.29 -44.12 17.35
N ILE A 23 29.72 -42.90 17.46
CA ILE A 23 29.91 -42.10 18.71
C ILE A 23 29.35 -42.81 19.95
N CYS A 24 30.10 -42.83 21.04
CA CYS A 24 29.72 -43.55 22.25
C CYS A 24 29.60 -42.65 23.49
N CYS A 25 28.41 -42.67 24.09
CA CYS A 25 28.15 -42.32 25.48
C CYS A 25 27.35 -43.46 26.13
N ARG A 26 27.51 -43.60 27.46
CA ARG A 26 26.88 -44.64 28.28
C ARG A 26 25.54 -44.10 28.82
N SER A 27 24.44 -44.81 28.59
CA SER A 27 23.12 -44.45 29.13
C SER A 27 22.16 -45.63 28.90
N ASP A 28 21.71 -46.25 29.97
CA ASP A 28 21.21 -47.63 29.92
C ASP A 28 19.68 -47.73 29.74
N TYR A 29 19.03 -46.64 29.31
CA TYR A 29 17.55 -46.53 29.16
C TYR A 29 16.97 -46.23 27.75
N LEU A 30 17.75 -45.74 26.76
CA LEU A 30 17.43 -45.90 25.31
C LEU A 30 18.50 -46.83 24.70
N HIS A 31 18.21 -47.61 23.64
CA HIS A 31 19.02 -48.80 23.28
C HIS A 31 19.65 -48.87 21.87
N SER A 32 19.64 -47.80 21.07
CA SER A 32 20.20 -47.81 19.70
C SER A 32 20.91 -46.50 19.37
N LEU A 33 22.01 -46.51 18.60
CA LEU A 33 22.74 -45.28 18.30
C LEU A 33 22.03 -44.41 17.26
N PRO A 34 21.46 -45.00 16.19
CA PRO A 34 20.30 -44.41 15.54
C PRO A 34 18.97 -44.47 16.32
N LEU A 35 19.00 -44.35 17.66
CA LEU A 35 17.91 -43.92 18.56
C LEU A 35 18.45 -43.42 19.93
N ARG A 36 19.59 -42.70 19.98
CA ARG A 36 20.17 -42.13 21.23
C ARG A 36 20.63 -40.67 21.18
N ALA A 37 20.84 -40.12 19.98
CA ALA A 37 21.24 -38.72 19.79
C ALA A 37 20.72 -38.12 18.47
N ILE A 38 19.76 -38.79 17.86
CA ILE A 38 18.58 -38.19 17.24
C ILE A 38 17.36 -38.99 17.80
N TRP A 39 17.43 -39.70 18.95
CA TRP A 39 16.39 -39.67 19.99
C TRP A 39 17.24 -39.17 21.15
N CYS A 40 17.51 -37.88 21.24
CA CYS A 40 16.79 -36.66 20.85
C CYS A 40 16.80 -36.16 19.36
N TYR A 41 15.73 -36.41 18.55
CA TYR A 41 15.22 -35.64 17.36
C TYR A 41 14.03 -36.41 16.70
N TYR A 42 14.14 -37.72 16.48
CA TYR A 42 13.07 -38.68 16.17
C TYR A 42 13.33 -40.14 16.68
N ARG A 43 14.23 -41.00 16.17
CA ARG A 43 15.31 -40.83 15.16
C ARG A 43 14.96 -41.31 13.75
N ARG A 44 14.40 -42.52 13.67
CA ARG A 44 14.29 -43.29 12.42
C ARG A 44 13.11 -44.26 12.39
N THR A 45 12.44 -44.51 13.52
CA THR A 45 11.36 -45.49 13.65
C THR A 45 10.01 -44.81 13.84
N GLY A 46 8.94 -45.43 13.31
CA GLY A 46 7.54 -45.07 13.62
C GLY A 46 6.98 -43.94 12.77
N GLY A 47 7.67 -42.79 12.73
CA GLY A 47 7.54 -41.83 11.63
C GLY A 47 7.07 -40.40 12.00
N MET A 48 7.50 -39.37 11.26
CA MET A 48 8.53 -39.42 10.20
C MET A 48 9.24 -38.09 9.92
N ALA A 49 10.50 -38.26 9.48
CA ALA A 49 11.28 -37.42 8.55
C ALA A 49 11.52 -35.93 8.86
N GLY A 50 12.80 -35.53 8.80
CA GLY A 50 13.14 -34.34 8.00
C GLY A 50 14.05 -33.25 8.60
N VAL A 51 14.41 -33.24 9.88
CA VAL A 51 15.18 -32.10 10.43
C VAL A 51 16.58 -31.99 9.79
N SER A 52 16.76 -30.95 8.98
CA SER A 52 17.99 -30.57 8.30
C SER A 52 18.28 -29.07 8.42
N GLN A 53 18.36 -28.61 9.67
CA GLN A 53 19.03 -27.39 10.16
C GLN A 53 19.08 -27.62 11.69
N ASN A 54 20.21 -27.83 12.36
CA ASN A 54 21.54 -27.25 12.21
C ASN A 54 21.48 -25.72 12.35
N ILE A 55 22.12 -25.19 13.40
CA ILE A 55 22.27 -23.76 13.73
C ILE A 55 21.03 -23.16 14.44
N LEU A 56 20.81 -23.59 15.69
CA LEU A 56 19.91 -23.00 16.68
C LEU A 56 20.47 -21.68 17.28
N THR A 57 20.90 -20.74 16.43
CA THR A 57 21.53 -19.46 16.85
C THR A 57 20.94 -18.23 16.16
N GLN A 58 19.61 -18.18 16.05
CA GLN A 58 18.84 -16.94 15.88
C GLN A 58 17.51 -17.10 16.62
N TRP A 59 17.51 -16.78 17.92
CA TRP A 59 16.32 -16.88 18.75
C TRP A 59 15.40 -15.68 18.50
N SER A 60 14.10 -15.96 18.37
CA SER A 60 13.04 -14.96 18.21
C SER A 60 11.74 -15.44 18.88
N PRO A 61 10.76 -14.57 19.19
CA PRO A 61 9.63 -14.91 20.06
C PRO A 61 8.70 -16.03 19.56
N ALA A 62 8.78 -16.42 18.28
CA ALA A 62 7.92 -17.44 17.68
C ALA A 62 8.03 -18.84 18.33
N LEU A 63 9.17 -19.15 18.99
CA LEU A 63 9.43 -20.45 19.63
C LEU A 63 8.41 -20.87 20.70
N VAL A 64 7.67 -19.92 21.29
CA VAL A 64 6.62 -20.22 22.28
C VAL A 64 5.47 -21.00 21.64
N LEU A 65 5.03 -20.62 20.44
CA LEU A 65 3.85 -21.17 19.77
C LEU A 65 4.01 -22.65 19.35
N GLU A 66 5.22 -23.11 19.06
CA GLU A 66 5.45 -24.52 18.69
C GLU A 66 5.34 -25.46 19.90
N SER A 67 5.64 -24.99 21.12
CA SER A 67 5.45 -25.78 22.35
C SER A 67 3.99 -26.20 22.57
N TYR A 68 3.03 -25.33 22.23
CA TYR A 68 1.60 -25.62 22.30
C TYR A 68 1.16 -26.69 21.27
N ARG A 69 1.78 -26.73 20.09
CA ARG A 69 1.53 -27.77 19.08
C ARG A 69 2.03 -29.14 19.53
N VAL A 70 3.19 -29.21 20.20
CA VAL A 70 3.72 -30.47 20.77
C VAL A 70 2.75 -31.06 21.80
N LEU A 71 2.15 -30.23 22.66
CA LEU A 71 1.19 -30.68 23.68
C LEU A 71 -0.10 -31.25 23.05
N LEU A 72 -0.65 -30.58 22.04
CA LEU A 72 -1.86 -31.02 21.32
C LEU A 72 -1.67 -32.37 20.61
N VAL A 73 -0.51 -32.59 19.98
CA VAL A 73 -0.19 -33.88 19.34
C VAL A 73 -0.07 -34.99 20.38
N PHE A 74 0.54 -34.73 21.54
CA PHE A 74 0.64 -35.72 22.62
C PHE A 74 -0.74 -36.21 23.11
N VAL A 75 -1.71 -35.29 23.27
CA VAL A 75 -3.08 -35.61 23.65
C VAL A 75 -3.82 -36.42 22.58
N PHE A 76 -3.53 -36.20 21.29
CA PHE A 76 -4.08 -37.01 20.20
C PHE A 76 -3.47 -38.42 20.12
N THR A 77 -2.15 -38.57 20.31
CA THR A 77 -1.49 -39.89 20.21
C THR A 77 -1.92 -40.89 21.29
N LEU A 78 -2.30 -40.41 22.49
CA LEU A 78 -2.91 -41.23 23.54
C LEU A 78 -4.34 -41.72 23.20
N LYS A 79 -4.94 -41.20 22.13
CA LYS A 79 -6.33 -41.46 21.74
C LYS A 79 -6.45 -42.50 20.60
N SER A 80 -5.34 -42.99 20.06
CA SER A 80 -5.29 -43.83 18.85
C SER A 80 -4.55 -45.17 19.01
N ALA A 81 -4.35 -45.65 20.25
CA ALA A 81 -3.67 -46.92 20.52
C ALA A 81 -4.50 -47.85 21.43
N PRO A 82 -5.43 -48.66 20.87
CA PRO A 82 -6.07 -49.75 21.59
C PRO A 82 -5.06 -50.84 21.98
N SER A 83 -5.23 -51.45 23.16
CA SER A 83 -4.55 -52.69 23.50
C SER A 83 -5.03 -53.85 22.62
N ARG A 84 -4.24 -54.93 22.53
CA ARG A 84 -4.75 -56.20 21.99
C ARG A 84 -5.82 -56.76 22.91
N ASP A 85 -6.91 -57.22 22.29
CA ASP A 85 -8.12 -57.82 22.86
C ASP A 85 -9.02 -56.96 23.78
N PRO A 86 -10.36 -57.20 23.76
CA PRO A 86 -11.26 -56.07 23.53
C PRO A 86 -12.48 -56.10 24.46
N ARG A 87 -12.47 -55.33 25.56
CA ARG A 87 -13.69 -55.13 26.36
C ARG A 87 -13.77 -53.88 27.25
N HIS A 88 -12.89 -52.89 27.10
CA HIS A 88 -12.91 -51.67 27.94
C HIS A 88 -12.98 -50.40 27.11
N GLN A 89 -13.87 -49.50 27.54
CA GLN A 89 -14.27 -48.27 26.86
C GLN A 89 -13.65 -47.08 27.58
N MET A 90 -12.72 -46.37 26.92
CA MET A 90 -11.77 -45.49 27.61
C MET A 90 -12.32 -44.07 27.83
N TYR A 91 -12.79 -43.79 29.05
CA TYR A 91 -13.09 -42.43 29.51
C TYR A 91 -11.81 -41.59 29.63
N LEU A 92 -11.83 -40.34 29.16
CA LEU A 92 -10.74 -39.40 29.44
C LEU A 92 -10.85 -38.86 30.88
N SER A 93 -9.70 -38.73 31.54
CA SER A 93 -9.63 -38.22 32.91
C SER A 93 -10.09 -36.76 33.02
N PRO A 94 -10.95 -36.41 34.01
CA PRO A 94 -11.49 -35.05 34.15
C PRO A 94 -10.41 -33.99 34.39
N TRP A 95 -9.24 -34.38 34.89
CA TRP A 95 -8.08 -33.50 35.09
C TRP A 95 -7.60 -32.83 33.80
N VAL A 96 -7.72 -33.49 32.64
CA VAL A 96 -7.31 -32.90 31.34
C VAL A 96 -8.28 -31.78 30.94
N SER A 97 -9.58 -32.00 31.10
CA SER A 97 -10.61 -30.97 30.89
C SER A 97 -10.44 -29.78 31.85
N LEU A 98 -10.03 -30.06 33.09
CA LEU A 98 -9.82 -29.04 34.13
C LEU A 98 -8.60 -28.16 33.81
N ILE A 99 -7.49 -28.75 33.33
CA ILE A 99 -6.32 -27.99 32.85
C ILE A 99 -6.69 -27.11 31.65
N VAL A 100 -7.45 -27.62 30.68
CA VAL A 100 -7.90 -26.83 29.53
C VAL A 100 -8.80 -25.66 29.96
N ALA A 101 -9.72 -25.87 30.90
CA ALA A 101 -10.58 -24.82 31.44
C ALA A 101 -9.79 -23.75 32.24
N VAL A 102 -8.76 -24.14 32.99
CA VAL A 102 -7.85 -23.22 33.70
C VAL A 102 -7.03 -22.40 32.68
N CYS A 103 -6.48 -23.02 31.64
CA CYS A 103 -5.74 -22.29 30.60
C CYS A 103 -6.63 -21.31 29.81
N ILE A 104 -7.92 -21.61 29.62
CA ILE A 104 -8.89 -20.70 28.96
C ILE A 104 -9.25 -19.50 29.86
N SER A 105 -9.16 -19.63 31.18
CA SER A 105 -9.53 -18.56 32.13
C SER A 105 -8.35 -17.71 32.60
N MET A 106 -7.09 -18.14 32.41
CA MET A 106 -5.90 -17.46 32.96
C MET A 106 -5.36 -16.27 32.12
N VAL A 107 -6.18 -15.68 31.25
CA VAL A 107 -5.97 -14.29 30.75
C VAL A 107 -7.28 -13.50 30.84
N CYS A 108 -7.86 -13.39 32.03
CA CYS A 108 -8.96 -12.45 32.31
C CYS A 108 -8.46 -11.01 32.54
N SER A 109 -7.60 -10.52 31.64
CA SER A 109 -7.54 -9.08 31.31
C SER A 109 -8.58 -8.80 30.22
N LEU A 110 -8.89 -7.52 29.96
CA LEU A 110 -9.86 -7.16 28.91
C LEU A 110 -9.23 -7.33 27.52
N ASN A 111 -9.24 -8.57 27.03
CA ASN A 111 -8.86 -8.96 25.66
C ASN A 111 -9.98 -8.69 24.63
N GLU A 112 -11.18 -8.32 25.08
CA GLU A 112 -12.30 -7.88 24.25
C GLU A 112 -12.83 -6.56 24.83
N PHE A 113 -13.22 -5.62 23.97
CA PHE A 113 -13.75 -4.33 24.42
C PHE A 113 -15.09 -4.52 25.17
N PRO A 114 -15.28 -3.93 26.37
CA PRO A 114 -16.46 -4.21 27.20
C PRO A 114 -17.76 -3.75 26.52
N LYS A 115 -18.70 -4.68 26.35
CA LYS A 115 -19.95 -4.50 25.58
C LYS A 115 -21.00 -3.60 26.24
N LYS A 116 -20.91 -3.39 27.56
CA LYS A 116 -21.81 -2.55 28.35
C LYS A 116 -21.00 -1.71 29.33
N ILE A 117 -20.62 -0.54 28.86
CA ILE A 117 -19.89 0.47 29.63
C ILE A 117 -20.82 1.57 30.12
N GLN A 118 -20.48 2.14 31.27
CA GLN A 118 -20.91 3.45 31.70
C GLN A 118 -19.63 4.28 31.88
N VAL A 119 -19.53 5.38 31.15
CA VAL A 119 -18.42 6.34 31.26
C VAL A 119 -18.86 7.49 32.17
N SER A 120 -17.92 8.06 32.94
CA SER A 120 -18.16 9.23 33.78
C SER A 120 -16.85 9.91 34.16
N GLN A 121 -16.93 11.17 34.60
CA GLN A 121 -15.78 11.92 35.10
C GLN A 121 -15.58 11.71 36.62
N LYS A 122 -14.36 11.92 37.08
CA LYS A 122 -13.98 11.93 38.50
C LYS A 122 -14.76 13.02 39.25
N GLY A 123 -15.17 12.74 40.47
CA GLY A 123 -16.01 13.61 41.29
C GLY A 123 -17.50 13.65 40.91
N ALA A 124 -17.90 13.13 39.75
CA ALA A 124 -19.30 13.06 39.33
C ALA A 124 -20.12 12.01 40.13
N SER A 125 -21.44 11.97 39.88
CA SER A 125 -22.35 10.96 40.42
C SER A 125 -23.06 10.23 39.29
N VAL A 126 -23.26 8.91 39.43
CA VAL A 126 -23.78 8.04 38.36
C VAL A 126 -24.84 7.07 38.89
N ASN A 127 -25.81 6.70 38.04
CA ASN A 127 -26.90 5.78 38.36
C ASN A 127 -26.83 4.52 37.48
N LEU A 128 -26.36 3.42 38.04
CA LEU A 128 -26.28 2.13 37.36
C LEU A 128 -27.62 1.38 37.50
N THR A 129 -28.18 0.92 36.38
CA THR A 129 -29.48 0.20 36.36
C THR A 129 -29.28 -1.26 35.98
N CYS A 130 -29.78 -2.18 36.80
CA CYS A 130 -29.85 -3.61 36.53
C CYS A 130 -30.99 -3.89 35.55
N HIS A 131 -30.66 -4.36 34.35
CA HIS A 131 -31.64 -4.65 33.29
C HIS A 131 -32.08 -6.11 33.39
N THR A 132 -33.24 -6.36 33.99
CA THR A 132 -33.75 -7.70 34.25
C THR A 132 -35.26 -7.70 34.51
N ASP A 133 -35.95 -8.77 34.09
CA ASP A 133 -37.37 -9.01 34.39
C ASP A 133 -37.57 -9.66 35.78
N PHE A 134 -36.50 -9.88 36.55
CA PHE A 134 -36.53 -10.52 37.86
C PHE A 134 -37.20 -9.63 38.92
N GLN A 135 -38.30 -10.10 39.50
CA GLN A 135 -39.14 -9.37 40.45
C GLN A 135 -38.75 -9.58 41.93
N GLY A 136 -37.72 -10.37 42.23
CA GLY A 136 -37.24 -10.63 43.59
C GLY A 136 -36.23 -9.61 44.10
N GLN A 137 -35.65 -9.86 45.28
CA GLN A 137 -34.66 -8.97 45.87
C GLN A 137 -33.33 -9.00 45.09
N VAL A 138 -32.89 -7.82 44.62
CA VAL A 138 -31.62 -7.65 43.90
C VAL A 138 -30.52 -7.16 44.85
N THR A 139 -29.33 -7.73 44.70
CA THR A 139 -28.11 -7.36 45.44
C THR A 139 -27.01 -6.93 44.47
N TRP A 140 -26.20 -5.96 44.86
CA TRP A 140 -25.13 -5.41 44.02
C TRP A 140 -23.74 -5.77 44.53
N LYS A 141 -22.83 -6.13 43.63
CA LYS A 141 -21.41 -6.35 43.89
C LYS A 141 -20.55 -5.55 42.93
N GLN A 142 -19.43 -5.02 43.42
CA GLN A 142 -18.34 -4.47 42.61
C GLN A 142 -17.17 -5.46 42.61
N LYS A 143 -16.50 -5.64 41.48
CA LYS A 143 -15.33 -6.52 41.34
C LYS A 143 -14.06 -5.68 41.27
N LEU A 144 -13.27 -5.74 42.33
CA LEU A 144 -12.02 -4.99 42.49
C LEU A 144 -10.84 -5.96 42.54
N GLN A 145 -9.88 -5.82 41.62
CA GLN A 145 -8.66 -6.65 41.56
C GLN A 145 -8.96 -8.16 41.65
N GLY A 146 -9.99 -8.62 40.93
CA GLY A 146 -10.44 -10.01 40.91
C GLY A 146 -11.29 -10.48 42.11
N LYS A 147 -11.49 -9.65 43.14
CA LYS A 147 -12.32 -9.96 44.31
C LYS A 147 -13.69 -9.30 44.20
N GLU A 148 -14.76 -10.06 44.47
CA GLU A 148 -16.11 -9.50 44.58
C GLU A 148 -16.34 -8.88 45.96
N LYS A 149 -16.82 -7.63 45.99
CA LYS A 149 -17.21 -6.89 47.19
C LYS A 149 -18.71 -6.58 47.12
N ILE A 150 -19.49 -7.14 48.04
CA ILE A 150 -20.92 -6.79 48.19
C ILE A 150 -21.02 -5.31 48.60
N LEU A 151 -21.85 -4.56 47.89
CA LEU A 151 -22.10 -3.15 48.17
C LEU A 151 -23.20 -3.01 49.22
N LYS A 152 -23.05 -2.00 50.08
CA LYS A 152 -24.00 -1.61 51.12
C LYS A 152 -24.23 -0.10 51.04
N GLU A 153 -25.36 0.36 51.55
CA GLU A 153 -25.68 1.79 51.58
C GLU A 153 -24.69 2.57 52.44
N SER A 154 -24.34 3.77 51.99
CA SER A 154 -23.41 4.69 52.64
C SER A 154 -23.51 6.09 52.03
N ARG A 155 -22.73 7.06 52.54
CA ARG A 155 -22.68 8.42 51.98
C ARG A 155 -22.27 8.50 50.50
N PHE A 156 -21.68 7.44 49.95
CA PHE A 156 -21.22 7.35 48.55
C PHE A 156 -22.05 6.35 47.72
N VAL A 157 -22.99 5.63 48.33
CA VAL A 157 -23.70 4.49 47.72
C VAL A 157 -25.16 4.45 48.17
N SER A 158 -26.12 4.53 47.26
CA SER A 158 -27.57 4.40 47.55
C SER A 158 -28.18 3.29 46.69
N ILE A 159 -28.94 2.37 47.27
CA ILE A 159 -29.35 1.12 46.58
C ILE A 159 -30.88 0.98 46.56
N THR A 160 -31.51 1.50 45.51
CA THR A 160 -32.95 1.37 45.28
C THR A 160 -33.24 0.15 44.40
N GLY A 161 -32.93 -1.04 44.92
CA GLY A 161 -33.18 -2.34 44.28
C GLY A 161 -32.50 -2.49 42.91
N LEU A 162 -33.28 -2.32 41.84
CA LEU A 162 -32.83 -2.36 40.44
C LEU A 162 -31.88 -1.21 40.05
N ARG A 163 -31.74 -0.17 40.90
CA ARG A 163 -30.86 0.98 40.66
C ARG A 163 -29.83 1.16 41.78
N LEU A 164 -28.63 1.54 41.39
CA LEU A 164 -27.47 1.77 42.25
C LEU A 164 -26.90 3.16 41.94
N PHE A 165 -27.08 4.11 42.84
CA PHE A 165 -26.46 5.43 42.75
C PHE A 165 -25.08 5.40 43.42
N ARG A 166 -24.06 5.85 42.69
CA ARG A 166 -22.73 6.16 43.21
C ARG A 166 -22.55 7.67 43.21
N HIS A 167 -22.02 8.22 44.30
CA HIS A 167 -21.79 9.66 44.47
C HIS A 167 -20.31 9.96 44.64
N LYS A 168 -19.81 11.01 43.98
CA LYS A 168 -18.41 11.46 44.02
C LYS A 168 -17.41 10.37 43.66
N LEU A 169 -17.48 9.91 42.41
CA LEU A 169 -16.62 8.85 41.87
C LEU A 169 -15.12 9.18 42.00
N ASP A 170 -14.35 8.19 42.43
CA ASP A 170 -12.87 8.20 42.40
C ASP A 170 -12.33 6.92 41.75
N THR A 171 -11.04 6.87 41.46
CA THR A 171 -10.36 5.74 40.81
C THR A 171 -10.66 4.33 41.40
N PRO A 172 -10.94 4.13 42.71
CA PRO A 172 -11.33 2.83 43.26
C PRO A 172 -12.82 2.48 43.06
N ASP A 173 -13.65 3.41 42.59
CA ASP A 173 -15.06 3.16 42.26
C ASP A 173 -15.25 2.60 40.85
N ALA A 174 -14.23 2.62 39.99
CA ALA A 174 -14.28 2.01 38.67
C ALA A 174 -14.32 0.46 38.73
N GLY A 175 -14.57 -0.17 37.58
CA GLY A 175 -14.53 -1.63 37.38
C GLY A 175 -15.88 -2.28 37.07
N GLU A 176 -15.94 -3.62 37.17
CA GLU A 176 -17.16 -4.39 36.85
C GLU A 176 -18.17 -4.34 38.00
N TYR A 177 -19.32 -3.72 37.76
CA TYR A 177 -20.50 -3.78 38.63
C TYR A 177 -21.42 -4.89 38.15
N THR A 178 -21.98 -5.64 39.09
CA THR A 178 -22.84 -6.80 38.82
C THR A 178 -24.03 -6.81 39.77
N CYS A 179 -25.23 -7.07 39.23
CA CYS A 179 -26.44 -7.27 40.03
C CYS A 179 -26.84 -8.75 40.04
N TRP A 180 -27.34 -9.20 41.19
CA TRP A 180 -27.58 -10.61 41.48
C TRP A 180 -28.94 -10.81 42.18
N GLY A 181 -29.68 -11.84 41.77
CA GLY A 181 -30.90 -12.32 42.42
C GLY A 181 -30.80 -13.83 42.62
N GLU A 182 -31.22 -14.33 43.78
CA GLU A 182 -31.20 -15.78 44.13
C GLU A 182 -29.85 -16.47 43.87
N GLY A 183 -28.74 -15.75 44.04
CA GLY A 183 -27.38 -16.27 43.80
C GLY A 183 -26.95 -16.34 42.33
N ARG A 184 -27.80 -15.95 41.38
CA ARG A 184 -27.50 -15.83 39.94
C ARG A 184 -27.15 -14.38 39.57
N LYS A 185 -26.11 -14.20 38.75
CA LYS A 185 -25.80 -12.92 38.08
C LYS A 185 -26.90 -12.61 37.05
N LEU A 186 -27.54 -11.44 37.19
CA LEU A 186 -28.64 -11.01 36.33
C LEU A 186 -28.12 -10.17 35.16
N ASP A 187 -27.35 -9.13 35.48
CA ASP A 187 -26.80 -8.15 34.53
C ASP A 187 -25.48 -7.57 35.08
N HIS A 188 -24.73 -6.86 34.24
CA HIS A 188 -23.46 -6.21 34.58
C HIS A 188 -23.22 -4.94 33.79
N THR A 189 -22.35 -4.08 34.30
CA THR A 189 -21.91 -2.84 33.64
C THR A 189 -20.49 -2.51 34.10
N TYR A 190 -19.61 -2.18 33.17
CA TYR A 190 -18.28 -1.66 33.49
C TYR A 190 -18.38 -0.16 33.71
N LEU A 191 -18.10 0.32 34.92
CA LEU A 191 -17.94 1.74 35.19
C LEU A 191 -16.49 2.11 34.92
N LEU A 192 -16.27 2.98 33.94
CA LEU A 192 -14.95 3.48 33.56
C LEU A 192 -14.91 4.99 33.77
N LEU A 193 -13.77 5.50 34.24
CA LEU A 193 -13.54 6.93 34.32
C LEU A 193 -12.91 7.42 33.02
N GLU A 194 -13.31 8.61 32.57
CA GLU A 194 -12.58 9.31 31.50
C GLU A 194 -11.13 9.53 31.95
N ALA A 195 -10.17 9.23 31.07
CA ALA A 195 -8.78 9.59 31.30
C ALA A 195 -8.67 11.12 31.31
N GLU A 196 -8.15 11.67 32.42
CA GLU A 196 -7.63 13.04 32.46
C GLU A 196 -6.55 13.12 31.36
N GLU A 197 -6.73 14.00 30.38
CA GLU A 197 -5.67 14.28 29.41
C GLU A 197 -4.58 15.07 30.13
N GLU A 198 -3.32 14.64 30.00
CA GLU A 198 -2.19 15.38 30.58
C GLU A 198 -1.96 16.63 29.72
N GLU A 199 -2.70 17.69 30.01
CA GLU A 199 -2.36 19.06 29.63
C GLU A 199 -0.95 19.34 30.17
N SER A 200 0.06 19.19 29.31
CA SER A 200 1.39 19.69 29.57
C SER A 200 1.30 21.21 29.64
N TYR A 201 1.17 21.73 30.87
CA TYR A 201 1.42 23.15 31.12
C TYR A 201 2.86 23.42 30.67
N ASP A 202 3.00 24.07 29.52
CA ASP A 202 4.21 24.82 29.22
C ASP A 202 4.47 25.71 30.42
N THR A 203 5.61 25.48 31.06
CA THR A 203 5.97 26.19 32.28
C THR A 203 6.55 27.51 31.81
N ASP A 204 5.74 28.58 31.85
CA ASP A 204 6.04 29.91 31.28
C ASP A 204 7.51 30.32 31.51
N VAL A 205 8.35 30.13 30.48
CA VAL A 205 9.70 30.68 30.43
C VAL A 205 9.60 32.05 29.78
N GLU A 206 9.37 33.07 30.61
CA GLU A 206 9.60 34.46 30.23
C GLU A 206 11.12 34.69 30.04
N ASP A 207 11.64 34.40 28.85
CA ASP A 207 12.93 34.91 28.35
C ASP A 207 12.91 34.96 26.79
N GLU A 208 13.65 35.90 26.21
CA GLU A 208 13.47 36.37 24.82
C GLU A 208 14.33 35.61 23.78
N GLU A 209 13.72 35.00 22.75
CA GLU A 209 14.33 34.83 21.39
C GLU A 209 13.28 34.34 20.35
N GLU A 210 12.87 35.20 19.40
CA GLU A 210 11.99 34.83 18.27
C GLU A 210 12.82 34.30 17.07
N GLU A 211 13.05 32.99 16.94
CA GLU A 211 13.54 32.38 15.68
C GLU A 211 13.17 30.87 15.55
N ASP A 212 12.44 30.51 14.48
CA ASP A 212 12.22 29.16 13.90
C ASP A 212 11.53 28.03 14.75
N GLU A 213 10.33 28.28 15.31
CA GLU A 213 9.45 27.21 15.87
C GLU A 213 8.29 26.77 14.94
N GLU A 214 8.57 26.15 13.77
CA GLU A 214 7.53 25.49 12.94
C GLU A 214 7.61 23.94 12.92
N ASP A 215 8.69 23.32 13.42
CA ASP A 215 9.03 21.90 13.13
C ASP A 215 8.79 20.89 14.30
N GLN A 216 8.09 21.27 15.39
CA GLN A 216 7.94 20.41 16.60
C GLN A 216 6.49 20.21 17.15
N GLU A 217 5.44 20.48 16.38
CA GLU A 217 4.05 20.17 16.80
C GLU A 217 3.64 18.68 16.65
N GLU A 218 4.39 17.87 15.89
CA GLU A 218 3.93 16.53 15.45
C GLU A 218 3.73 15.47 16.57
N GLU A 219 4.20 15.70 17.81
CA GLU A 219 4.07 14.70 18.90
C GLU A 219 2.77 14.84 19.73
N ARG A 220 1.91 15.85 19.47
CA ARG A 220 0.71 16.11 20.29
C ARG A 220 -0.47 15.13 20.06
N ASP A 221 -0.62 14.52 18.89
CA ASP A 221 -1.88 13.82 18.53
C ASP A 221 -1.87 12.32 18.83
N SER A 222 -2.64 11.90 19.86
CA SER A 222 -2.70 10.49 20.31
C SER A 222 -3.35 9.54 19.29
N LEU A 223 -4.01 10.07 18.27
CA LEU A 223 -4.65 9.32 17.19
C LEU A 223 -4.21 9.89 15.84
N SER A 224 -3.33 9.20 15.12
CA SER A 224 -2.91 9.57 13.76
C SER A 224 -3.54 8.64 12.71
N CYS A 225 -3.82 9.15 11.52
CA CYS A 225 -4.27 8.37 10.36
C CYS A 225 -3.48 8.74 9.10
N SER A 226 -3.21 7.76 8.24
CA SER A 226 -2.61 7.97 6.93
C SER A 226 -3.11 6.98 5.87
N THR A 227 -3.01 7.34 4.60
CA THR A 227 -3.34 6.47 3.47
C THR A 227 -2.24 6.49 2.40
N ARG A 228 -2.04 5.35 1.74
CA ARG A 228 -1.06 5.17 0.65
C ARG A 228 -1.57 5.64 -0.71
N THR A 229 -2.88 5.86 -0.81
CA THR A 229 -3.63 6.04 -2.07
C THR A 229 -5.06 6.49 -1.76
N TYR A 230 -5.76 7.04 -2.76
CA TYR A 230 -7.14 7.55 -2.64
C TYR A 230 -8.23 6.46 -2.64
N SER A 231 -7.86 5.18 -2.49
CA SER A 231 -8.77 4.03 -2.66
C SER A 231 -8.50 2.90 -1.67
N CYS A 232 -9.36 1.87 -1.69
CA CYS A 232 -9.26 0.61 -0.93
C CYS A 232 -9.37 0.74 0.60
N SER A 233 -8.42 1.41 1.27
CA SER A 233 -8.39 1.53 2.74
C SER A 233 -7.40 2.57 3.24
N PHE A 234 -7.74 3.24 4.33
CA PHE A 234 -6.81 4.05 5.14
C PHE A 234 -6.41 3.28 6.41
N THR A 235 -5.34 3.73 7.07
CA THR A 235 -4.82 3.13 8.31
C THR A 235 -4.76 4.19 9.41
N CYS A 236 -5.14 3.83 10.63
CA CYS A 236 -5.04 4.69 11.81
C CYS A 236 -4.26 3.99 12.93
N ARG A 237 -3.52 4.78 13.72
CA ARG A 237 -2.77 4.36 14.90
C ARG A 237 -3.24 5.16 16.10
N LEU A 238 -3.67 4.46 17.15
CA LEU A 238 -4.01 5.04 18.44
C LEU A 238 -2.88 4.73 19.43
N SER A 239 -2.15 5.76 19.85
CA SER A 239 -1.19 5.69 20.96
C SER A 239 -1.96 5.68 22.28
N ALA A 240 -1.96 4.54 22.96
CA ALA A 240 -2.77 4.33 24.17
C ALA A 240 -2.08 3.33 25.12
N SER A 241 -0.93 3.72 25.63
CA SER A 241 -0.18 2.96 26.63
C SER A 241 -1.02 2.70 27.89
N GLY A 242 -1.00 1.46 28.39
CA GLY A 242 -1.79 1.06 29.57
C GLY A 242 -3.26 0.70 29.28
N PHE A 243 -3.73 0.84 28.03
CA PHE A 243 -5.03 0.33 27.61
C PHE A 243 -4.92 -1.12 27.09
N THR A 244 -5.98 -1.93 27.26
CA THR A 244 -5.94 -3.36 26.91
C THR A 244 -6.81 -3.74 25.72
N ALA A 245 -7.89 -2.98 25.47
CA ALA A 245 -8.75 -3.14 24.31
C ALA A 245 -9.02 -1.79 23.65
N ALA A 246 -9.02 -1.75 22.32
CA ALA A 246 -9.37 -0.56 21.56
C ALA A 246 -10.28 -0.90 20.36
N ARG A 247 -11.17 0.04 20.02
CA ARG A 247 -12.09 -0.02 18.89
C ARG A 247 -12.14 1.32 18.14
N LEU A 248 -12.51 1.29 16.87
CA LEU A 248 -12.59 2.48 16.02
C LEU A 248 -13.81 2.41 15.09
N SER A 249 -14.54 3.50 14.95
CA SER A 249 -15.63 3.70 13.98
C SER A 249 -15.40 5.01 13.23
N PHE A 250 -15.83 5.08 11.96
CA PHE A 250 -15.64 6.23 11.10
C PHE A 250 -16.90 6.53 10.28
N HIS A 251 -17.05 7.75 9.79
CA HIS A 251 -18.13 8.16 8.87
C HIS A 251 -17.71 9.38 8.07
N ARG A 252 -18.45 9.70 7.01
CA ARG A 252 -18.43 11.06 6.45
C ARG A 252 -19.28 11.98 7.32
N TYR A 253 -18.89 13.24 7.47
CA TYR A 253 -19.68 14.23 8.19
C TYR A 253 -21.12 14.27 7.65
N GLY A 254 -22.11 14.20 8.54
CA GLY A 254 -23.54 14.13 8.18
C GLY A 254 -24.08 12.73 7.83
N GLN A 255 -23.24 11.68 7.82
CA GLN A 255 -23.67 10.28 7.65
C GLN A 255 -23.67 9.51 9.00
N GLN A 256 -24.20 8.28 9.01
CA GLN A 256 -24.18 7.42 10.19
C GLN A 256 -22.81 6.73 10.38
N PRO A 257 -22.35 6.51 11.63
CA PRO A 257 -21.15 5.75 11.95
C PRO A 257 -21.12 4.33 11.36
N THR A 258 -19.96 3.89 10.87
CA THR A 258 -19.73 2.50 10.47
C THR A 258 -19.65 1.56 11.67
N GLN A 259 -19.76 0.25 11.41
CA GLN A 259 -19.56 -0.78 12.43
C GLN A 259 -18.19 -0.63 13.11
N TRP A 260 -18.15 -0.81 14.43
CA TRP A 260 -16.90 -0.82 15.20
C TRP A 260 -15.92 -1.89 14.71
N HIS A 261 -14.73 -1.44 14.32
CA HIS A 261 -13.55 -2.25 14.06
C HIS A 261 -12.74 -2.42 15.35
N TYR A 262 -12.12 -3.58 15.57
CA TYR A 262 -11.39 -3.91 16.80
C TYR A 262 -9.92 -4.24 16.50
N ALA A 263 -9.00 -3.79 17.35
CA ALA A 263 -7.58 -4.03 17.17
C ALA A 263 -7.19 -5.48 17.58
N PRO A 264 -6.32 -6.19 16.82
CA PRO A 264 -6.06 -7.62 17.03
C PRO A 264 -5.02 -7.93 18.12
N THR A 265 -4.31 -6.94 18.67
CA THR A 265 -3.29 -7.12 19.73
C THR A 265 -3.09 -5.82 20.48
N ALA A 266 -2.90 -5.88 21.81
CA ALA A 266 -2.44 -4.75 22.60
C ALA A 266 -0.89 -4.66 22.57
N GLN A 267 -0.39 -3.53 22.08
CA GLN A 267 0.98 -3.05 22.26
C GLN A 267 0.89 -1.59 22.73
N ASN A 268 2.00 -0.83 22.76
CA ASN A 268 1.96 0.60 23.12
C ASN A 268 1.07 1.44 22.17
N HIS A 269 0.82 0.94 20.97
CA HIS A 269 -0.13 1.50 19.99
C HIS A 269 -1.07 0.42 19.46
N PHE A 270 -2.29 0.83 19.06
CA PHE A 270 -3.26 -0.01 18.36
C PHE A 270 -3.38 0.45 16.91
N GLN A 271 -3.19 -0.45 15.94
CA GLN A 271 -3.34 -0.15 14.52
C GLN A 271 -4.65 -0.73 13.95
N PHE A 272 -5.36 0.10 13.19
CA PHE A 272 -6.60 -0.22 12.48
C PHE A 272 -6.42 0.02 10.98
N THR A 273 -6.96 -0.87 10.14
CA THR A 273 -7.05 -0.65 8.68
C THR A 273 -8.51 -0.72 8.28
N LEU A 274 -8.99 0.31 7.58
CA LEU A 274 -10.40 0.67 7.48
C LEU A 274 -10.80 0.80 6.01
N PRO A 275 -11.81 0.05 5.53
CA PRO A 275 -12.12 -0.02 4.11
C PRO A 275 -12.81 1.25 3.59
N LEU A 276 -12.43 1.68 2.39
CA LEU A 276 -13.03 2.81 1.68
C LEU A 276 -13.93 2.32 0.54
N SER A 277 -15.22 2.67 0.60
CA SER A 277 -16.21 2.39 -0.44
C SER A 277 -16.50 3.66 -1.25
N TYR A 278 -15.48 4.16 -1.95
CA TYR A 278 -15.56 5.42 -2.71
C TYR A 278 -14.71 5.37 -3.97
N SER A 279 -15.04 6.23 -4.96
CA SER A 279 -14.24 6.39 -6.17
C SER A 279 -13.06 7.31 -5.91
N PRO A 280 -11.81 6.95 -6.26
CA PRO A 280 -10.66 7.84 -6.07
C PRO A 280 -10.69 9.07 -7.00
N PHE A 281 -11.57 9.08 -8.00
CA PHE A 281 -11.74 10.16 -8.98
C PHE A 281 -12.77 11.23 -8.58
N ALA A 282 -13.47 11.05 -7.46
CA ALA A 282 -14.57 11.93 -7.06
C ALA A 282 -14.16 12.85 -5.92
N GLU A 283 -14.63 14.10 -5.94
CA GLU A 283 -14.26 15.09 -4.94
C GLU A 283 -14.93 14.82 -3.58
N GLU A 284 -14.15 14.96 -2.49
CA GLU A 284 -14.59 14.70 -1.13
C GLU A 284 -15.48 15.84 -0.58
N SER A 285 -16.78 15.79 -0.90
CA SER A 285 -17.79 16.78 -0.45
C SER A 285 -18.00 16.89 1.08
N ALA A 286 -17.47 15.95 1.88
CA ALA A 286 -17.54 15.96 3.34
C ALA A 286 -16.30 15.28 3.94
N ALA A 287 -15.75 15.83 5.03
CA ALA A 287 -14.63 15.23 5.73
C ALA A 287 -14.97 13.84 6.32
N LEU A 288 -13.96 13.00 6.51
CA LEU A 288 -14.05 11.81 7.36
C LEU A 288 -13.95 12.24 8.83
N VAL A 289 -14.86 11.72 9.65
CA VAL A 289 -14.84 11.82 11.11
C VAL A 289 -14.51 10.44 11.66
N VAL A 290 -13.35 10.32 12.30
CA VAL A 290 -12.83 9.08 12.88
C VAL A 290 -12.91 9.18 14.39
N THR A 291 -13.54 8.20 15.05
CA THR A 291 -13.59 8.10 16.51
C THR A 291 -12.97 6.78 16.96
N ALA A 292 -11.90 6.88 17.73
CA ALA A 292 -11.25 5.76 18.37
C ALA A 292 -11.53 5.78 19.88
N GLU A 293 -11.78 4.60 20.45
CA GLU A 293 -12.00 4.41 21.88
C GLU A 293 -11.07 3.32 22.41
N ALA A 294 -10.43 3.56 23.56
CA ALA A 294 -9.64 2.58 24.27
C ALA A 294 -10.16 2.41 25.71
N ALA A 295 -10.09 1.18 26.23
CA ALA A 295 -10.50 0.83 27.57
C ALA A 295 -9.51 -0.13 28.25
N ASN A 296 -9.35 0.03 29.56
CA ASN A 296 -8.78 -0.97 30.46
C ASN A 296 -9.78 -1.28 31.59
N SER A 297 -9.31 -1.75 32.75
CA SER A 297 -10.16 -2.11 33.89
C SER A 297 -10.84 -0.94 34.60
N ASN A 298 -10.36 0.30 34.41
CA ASN A 298 -10.79 1.46 35.18
C ASN A 298 -10.84 2.78 34.40
N GLN A 299 -10.10 2.91 33.30
CA GLN A 299 -10.05 4.10 32.44
C GLN A 299 -10.70 3.84 31.08
N TYR A 300 -11.22 4.91 30.48
CA TYR A 300 -11.73 5.01 29.12
C TYR A 300 -11.11 6.25 28.47
N LEU A 301 -10.55 6.09 27.28
CA LEU A 301 -10.03 7.16 26.43
C LEU A 301 -10.85 7.19 25.14
N LYS A 302 -11.22 8.40 24.70
CA LYS A 302 -11.87 8.63 23.41
C LYS A 302 -11.19 9.78 22.70
N LYS A 303 -10.68 9.53 21.49
CA LYS A 303 -10.17 10.56 20.60
C LYS A 303 -11.01 10.58 19.32
N THR A 304 -11.31 11.78 18.83
CA THR A 304 -12.06 12.00 17.59
C THR A 304 -11.33 13.03 16.76
N ILE A 305 -10.96 12.67 15.52
CA ILE A 305 -10.29 13.56 14.55
C ILE A 305 -11.10 13.67 13.27
N GLN A 306 -10.88 14.74 12.52
CA GLN A 306 -11.59 15.04 11.26
C GLN A 306 -10.60 15.48 10.18
N PHE A 307 -10.64 14.85 9.01
CA PHE A 307 -9.74 15.10 7.88
C PHE A 307 -10.38 14.72 6.53
N TYR A 308 -9.82 15.20 5.41
CA TYR A 308 -10.07 14.65 4.07
C TYR A 308 -8.95 13.65 3.71
N LEU A 309 -9.22 12.67 2.84
CA LEU A 309 -8.20 11.68 2.45
C LEU A 309 -7.00 12.33 1.75
N ARG A 310 -7.23 13.43 1.04
CA ARG A 310 -6.17 14.27 0.42
C ARG A 310 -5.23 14.95 1.41
N ASP A 311 -5.63 15.10 2.68
CA ASP A 311 -4.81 15.74 3.71
C ASP A 311 -3.90 14.71 4.42
N ILE A 312 -4.28 13.42 4.38
CA ILE A 312 -3.58 12.33 5.06
C ILE A 312 -2.89 11.34 4.09
N VAL A 313 -2.73 11.72 2.81
CA VAL A 313 -2.13 10.86 1.80
C VAL A 313 -0.60 10.97 1.84
N GLN A 314 0.06 9.81 1.92
CA GLN A 314 1.51 9.66 1.90
C GLN A 314 1.86 8.46 1.00
N PRO A 315 2.48 8.67 -0.18
CA PRO A 315 2.85 7.57 -1.06
C PRO A 315 3.87 6.62 -0.42
N ASP A 316 3.88 5.36 -0.85
CA ASP A 316 5.02 4.47 -0.61
C ASP A 316 6.29 4.97 -1.35
N PRO A 317 7.51 4.58 -0.93
CA PRO A 317 8.73 4.93 -1.63
C PRO A 317 8.72 4.50 -3.11
N PRO A 318 9.19 5.36 -4.05
CA PRO A 318 9.13 5.06 -5.49
C PRO A 318 9.90 3.79 -5.85
N GLN A 319 9.27 2.91 -6.64
CA GLN A 319 9.69 1.51 -6.82
C GLN A 319 11.06 1.37 -7.48
N THR A 320 11.38 2.26 -8.42
CA THR A 320 12.67 2.25 -9.12
C THR A 320 13.01 3.63 -9.68
N VAL A 321 14.23 4.06 -9.42
CA VAL A 321 14.85 5.22 -10.07
C VAL A 321 15.78 4.71 -11.16
N THR A 322 15.52 4.99 -12.44
CA THR A 322 16.46 4.71 -13.54
C THR A 322 17.31 5.95 -13.86
N CYS A 323 18.46 5.73 -14.49
CA CYS A 323 19.42 6.79 -14.77
C CYS A 323 20.03 6.58 -16.15
N GLU A 324 19.87 7.56 -17.04
CA GLU A 324 20.33 7.54 -18.42
C GLU A 324 21.24 8.73 -18.68
N ARG A 325 22.27 8.57 -19.53
CA ARG A 325 23.25 9.62 -19.76
C ARG A 325 22.87 10.48 -20.97
N ALA A 326 22.39 11.69 -20.69
CA ALA A 326 22.10 12.72 -21.68
C ALA A 326 23.33 13.63 -21.85
N GLY A 327 24.32 13.16 -22.60
CA GLY A 327 25.57 13.90 -22.85
C GLY A 327 26.39 14.14 -21.58
N ASN A 328 26.43 15.39 -21.10
CA ASN A 328 27.06 15.75 -19.82
C ASN A 328 26.16 15.55 -18.61
N ALA A 329 24.83 15.51 -18.80
CA ALA A 329 23.87 15.33 -17.72
C ALA A 329 23.45 13.85 -17.54
N LEU A 330 22.90 13.56 -16.36
CA LEU A 330 22.23 12.32 -16.01
C LEU A 330 20.72 12.61 -15.97
N ARG A 331 19.97 12.09 -16.95
CA ARG A 331 18.50 12.04 -16.88
C ARG A 331 18.13 10.98 -15.86
N VAL A 332 17.23 11.34 -14.94
CA VAL A 332 16.76 10.46 -13.86
C VAL A 332 15.25 10.32 -14.00
N THR A 333 14.79 9.08 -14.15
CA THR A 333 13.36 8.76 -14.26
C THR A 333 12.95 7.99 -13.02
N VAL A 334 11.96 8.50 -12.30
CA VAL A 334 11.41 7.86 -11.10
C VAL A 334 10.12 7.13 -11.48
N GLN A 335 9.96 5.89 -11.01
CA GLN A 335 8.72 5.13 -11.17
C GLN A 335 7.90 5.20 -9.86
N PRO A 336 6.60 5.56 -9.94
CA PRO A 336 5.67 5.50 -8.81
C PRO A 336 5.67 4.15 -8.07
N PRO A 337 5.26 4.09 -6.79
CA PRO A 337 5.06 2.82 -6.12
C PRO A 337 3.84 2.08 -6.68
N VAL A 338 3.85 0.75 -6.63
CA VAL A 338 2.76 -0.11 -7.14
C VAL A 338 1.43 0.12 -6.42
N SER A 339 1.47 0.64 -5.19
CA SER A 339 0.32 0.99 -4.35
C SER A 339 -0.33 2.33 -4.69
N TRP A 340 0.28 3.17 -5.55
CA TRP A 340 -0.29 4.47 -5.90
C TRP A 340 -1.57 4.33 -6.73
N ALA A 341 -2.41 5.37 -6.70
CA ALA A 341 -3.60 5.44 -7.53
C ALA A 341 -3.25 5.46 -9.03
N GLN A 342 -4.15 4.91 -9.85
CA GLN A 342 -3.98 4.83 -11.31
C GLN A 342 -5.21 5.39 -12.02
N PRO A 343 -5.06 6.01 -13.21
CA PRO A 343 -3.82 6.20 -13.94
C PRO A 343 -2.95 7.35 -13.39
N VAL A 344 -1.64 7.27 -13.60
CA VAL A 344 -0.66 8.30 -13.17
C VAL A 344 -0.86 9.64 -13.90
N SER A 345 -1.60 9.66 -15.02
CA SER A 345 -2.05 10.88 -15.68
C SER A 345 -3.12 11.66 -14.91
N TYR A 346 -3.89 10.98 -14.06
CA TYR A 346 -4.90 11.60 -13.18
C TYR A 346 -4.37 11.80 -11.77
N PHE A 347 -3.55 10.87 -11.28
CA PHE A 347 -2.87 10.96 -9.98
C PHE A 347 -1.36 11.16 -10.19
N PRO A 348 -0.91 12.36 -10.61
CA PRO A 348 0.50 12.64 -10.79
C PRO A 348 1.25 12.54 -9.45
N LEU A 349 2.56 12.32 -9.54
CA LEU A 349 3.48 12.47 -8.41
C LEU A 349 4.56 13.47 -8.81
N GLU A 350 4.87 14.41 -7.93
CA GLU A 350 6.16 15.11 -8.00
C GLU A 350 7.23 14.29 -7.26
N HIS A 351 8.49 14.54 -7.61
CA HIS A 351 9.62 13.76 -7.14
C HIS A 351 10.74 14.68 -6.66
N GLU A 352 11.27 14.43 -5.46
CA GLU A 352 12.55 14.99 -5.02
C GLU A 352 13.63 13.92 -5.12
N ILE A 353 14.75 14.25 -5.76
CA ILE A 353 15.89 13.37 -5.98
C ILE A 353 17.06 13.88 -5.15
N GLU A 354 17.53 13.04 -4.21
CA GLU A 354 18.72 13.31 -3.41
C GLU A 354 19.89 12.48 -3.96
N PHE A 355 21.04 13.11 -4.17
CA PHE A 355 22.22 12.47 -4.74
C PHE A 355 23.50 12.90 -4.04
N ILE A 356 24.51 12.02 -4.06
CA ILE A 356 25.85 12.34 -3.58
C ILE A 356 26.77 12.55 -4.77
N ASN A 357 27.35 13.74 -4.86
CA ASN A 357 28.23 14.17 -5.94
C ASN A 357 29.66 13.57 -5.79
N LYS A 358 30.22 13.00 -6.87
CA LYS A 358 31.54 12.33 -6.89
C LYS A 358 32.71 13.30 -6.73
N ASP A 359 32.53 14.58 -7.05
CA ASP A 359 33.62 15.54 -7.11
C ASP A 359 33.90 16.25 -5.77
N ASN A 360 32.86 16.38 -4.92
CA ASN A 360 32.93 17.04 -3.61
C ASN A 360 32.48 16.16 -2.43
N GLY A 361 31.87 14.99 -2.68
CA GLY A 361 31.29 14.13 -1.64
C GLY A 361 30.01 14.66 -0.96
N LYS A 362 29.50 15.83 -1.38
CA LYS A 362 28.34 16.48 -0.76
C LYS A 362 27.03 15.84 -1.23
N THR A 363 26.05 15.80 -0.34
CA THR A 363 24.65 15.50 -0.65
C THR A 363 23.96 16.75 -1.19
N GLU A 364 23.30 16.62 -2.34
CA GLU A 364 22.58 17.68 -3.04
C GLU A 364 21.17 17.16 -3.41
N ARG A 365 20.16 18.03 -3.43
CA ARG A 365 18.76 17.69 -3.77
C ARG A 365 18.26 18.50 -4.97
N VAL A 366 17.46 17.89 -5.83
CA VAL A 366 16.78 18.53 -6.97
C VAL A 366 15.39 17.93 -7.21
N THR A 367 14.46 18.76 -7.68
CA THR A 367 13.14 18.32 -8.20
C THR A 367 13.17 18.02 -9.71
N SER A 368 14.17 18.55 -10.44
CA SER A 368 14.35 18.28 -11.87
C SER A 368 14.93 16.89 -12.13
N GLY A 369 14.30 16.10 -13.00
CA GLY A 369 14.78 14.79 -13.48
C GLY A 369 16.05 14.83 -14.37
N VAL A 370 16.90 15.85 -14.22
CA VAL A 370 18.16 16.04 -14.95
C VAL A 370 19.20 16.58 -13.97
N ILE A 371 20.32 15.87 -13.80
CA ILE A 371 21.42 16.24 -12.90
C ILE A 371 22.68 16.49 -13.72
N THR A 372 23.34 17.64 -13.56
CA THR A 372 24.57 18.00 -14.31
C THR A 372 25.87 17.55 -13.63
N GLN A 373 25.81 17.29 -12.32
CA GLN A 373 26.91 16.85 -11.48
C GLN A 373 27.28 15.38 -11.74
N LYS A 374 28.53 14.99 -11.42
CA LYS A 374 28.95 13.59 -11.50
C LYS A 374 28.38 12.77 -10.33
N VAL A 375 27.15 12.26 -10.42
CA VAL A 375 26.52 11.50 -9.32
C VAL A 375 27.27 10.19 -8.98
N SER A 376 27.42 9.87 -7.70
CA SER A 376 27.94 8.59 -7.17
C SER A 376 26.82 7.57 -6.93
N ARG A 377 25.87 7.93 -6.07
CA ARG A 377 24.63 7.24 -5.74
C ARG A 377 23.51 8.26 -5.58
N LEU A 378 22.26 7.83 -5.82
CA LEU A 378 21.06 8.65 -5.65
C LEU A 378 19.89 7.87 -5.06
N ARG A 379 18.89 8.59 -4.57
CA ARG A 379 17.58 8.10 -4.11
C ARG A 379 16.50 9.14 -4.44
N ALA A 380 15.24 8.75 -4.41
CA ALA A 380 14.12 9.66 -4.63
C ALA A 380 13.00 9.44 -3.62
N ARG A 381 12.19 10.47 -3.36
CA ARG A 381 10.90 10.40 -2.68
C ARG A 381 9.84 11.10 -3.52
N SER A 382 8.56 10.81 -3.25
CA SER A 382 7.42 11.32 -4.03
C SER A 382 6.33 11.90 -3.14
N ARG A 383 5.56 12.85 -3.65
CA ARG A 383 4.27 13.27 -3.08
C ARG A 383 3.30 13.66 -4.19
N ASP A 384 2.04 13.84 -3.84
CA ASP A 384 1.03 14.37 -4.77
C ASP A 384 1.19 15.91 -4.86
N PRO A 385 1.37 16.50 -6.06
CA PRO A 385 1.56 17.94 -6.23
C PRO A 385 0.25 18.74 -6.22
N LEU A 386 -0.91 18.08 -6.24
CA LEU A 386 -2.24 18.72 -6.31
C LEU A 386 -2.91 18.86 -4.94
N THR A 387 -2.33 18.28 -3.89
CA THR A 387 -2.91 18.19 -2.54
C THR A 387 -1.83 18.46 -1.49
N PRO A 388 -2.20 18.88 -0.25
CA PRO A 388 -1.25 19.09 0.84
C PRO A 388 -0.77 17.75 1.42
N SER A 389 -0.05 16.98 0.59
CA SER A 389 0.32 15.59 0.87
C SER A 389 1.70 15.46 1.53
N ALA A 390 1.82 14.46 2.40
CA ALA A 390 3.09 14.15 3.05
C ALA A 390 4.06 13.47 2.08
N TRP A 391 5.34 13.82 2.18
CA TRP A 391 6.38 13.17 1.40
C TRP A 391 6.49 11.68 1.73
N SER A 392 6.67 10.85 0.70
CA SER A 392 7.02 9.44 0.87
C SER A 392 8.33 9.28 1.63
N GLU A 393 8.48 8.13 2.28
CA GLU A 393 9.79 7.66 2.68
C GLU A 393 10.75 7.57 1.47
N TRP A 394 12.05 7.68 1.75
CA TRP A 394 13.07 7.69 0.71
C TRP A 394 13.29 6.31 0.09
N SER A 395 13.45 6.25 -1.25
CA SER A 395 13.87 5.02 -1.93
C SER A 395 15.24 4.54 -1.43
N PRO A 396 15.54 3.22 -1.51
CA PRO A 396 16.89 2.71 -1.30
C PRO A 396 17.93 3.41 -2.21
N TRP A 397 19.15 3.61 -1.70
CA TRP A 397 20.25 4.20 -2.46
C TRP A 397 20.66 3.32 -3.65
N LYS A 398 20.67 3.92 -4.85
CA LYS A 398 21.09 3.28 -6.10
C LYS A 398 22.42 3.84 -6.60
N ASN A 399 23.38 2.96 -6.87
CA ASN A 399 24.71 3.33 -7.36
C ASN A 399 24.72 3.61 -8.86
N VAL A 400 25.33 4.73 -9.28
CA VAL A 400 25.46 5.13 -10.69
C VAL A 400 26.73 4.53 -11.28
N THR A 401 26.59 3.34 -11.86
CA THR A 401 27.67 2.58 -12.51
C THR A 401 27.91 3.03 -13.95
N ARG A 402 29.18 3.00 -14.41
CA ARG A 402 29.49 3.20 -15.84
C ARG A 402 29.24 1.90 -16.60
N ARG A 403 28.30 1.90 -17.56
CA ARG A 403 28.21 0.85 -18.59
C ARG A 403 29.41 0.96 -19.53
N THR A 404 30.47 0.20 -19.27
CA THR A 404 31.59 -0.01 -20.19
C THR A 404 31.18 -1.04 -21.25
N ASN A 405 30.42 -0.62 -22.27
CA ASN A 405 30.01 -1.47 -23.38
C ASN A 405 31.21 -1.90 -24.24
N LYS A 406 31.88 -2.99 -23.86
CA LYS A 406 33.02 -3.58 -24.59
C LYS A 406 32.56 -4.75 -25.46
N ARG A 407 31.89 -4.48 -26.59
CA ARG A 407 31.70 -5.50 -27.66
C ARG A 407 31.37 -4.92 -29.05
N LYS A 408 32.29 -5.21 -29.98
CA LYS A 408 32.17 -5.25 -31.45
C LYS A 408 31.61 -4.03 -32.19
N ASP A 409 32.53 -3.34 -32.85
CA ASP A 409 32.30 -2.60 -34.08
C ASP A 409 31.79 -3.52 -35.21
N ARG A 410 30.74 -3.09 -35.92
CA ARG A 410 30.53 -3.37 -37.36
C ARG A 410 29.46 -2.43 -37.94
N ALA A 411 29.76 -1.86 -39.11
CA ALA A 411 28.82 -1.16 -40.01
C ALA A 411 28.02 0.02 -39.42
N MET A 412 28.72 1.14 -39.18
CA MET A 412 28.58 2.44 -39.86
C MET A 412 27.21 2.93 -40.41
N SER A 413 27.04 4.26 -40.36
CA SER A 413 26.00 5.10 -41.02
C SER A 413 24.54 4.82 -40.63
N GLY A 414 24.12 5.44 -39.53
CA GLY A 414 22.72 5.80 -39.24
C GLY A 414 22.75 7.13 -38.48
N GLU A 415 22.24 8.19 -39.10
CA GLU A 415 22.29 9.55 -38.53
C GLU A 415 21.20 9.70 -37.46
N THR A 416 21.57 10.08 -36.24
CA THR A 416 20.63 10.07 -35.09
C THR A 416 19.67 11.24 -35.15
N ASN A 417 18.58 11.05 -35.92
CA ASN A 417 17.52 12.02 -36.13
C ASN A 417 16.91 12.50 -34.80
N PRO A 418 16.96 13.81 -34.48
CA PRO A 418 16.39 14.34 -33.25
C PRO A 418 14.86 14.41 -33.33
N GLN A 419 14.16 13.39 -32.83
CA GLN A 419 12.74 13.54 -32.49
C GLN A 419 12.56 14.64 -31.42
N PRO A 420 11.58 15.56 -31.58
CA PRO A 420 11.21 16.48 -30.52
C PRO A 420 10.80 15.73 -29.26
N PRO A 421 11.32 16.08 -28.07
CA PRO A 421 10.75 15.59 -26.81
C PRO A 421 9.30 16.08 -26.60
N ASP A 422 8.89 17.14 -27.32
CA ASP A 422 7.66 17.91 -27.11
C ASP A 422 6.43 17.37 -27.88
N ILE A 423 6.60 16.43 -28.82
CA ILE A 423 5.48 15.80 -29.58
C ILE A 423 5.57 14.27 -29.63
N GLY A 424 6.26 13.65 -28.67
CA GLY A 424 6.39 12.18 -28.55
C GLY A 424 5.13 11.48 -28.04
N TYR A 425 3.98 11.78 -28.64
CA TYR A 425 2.63 11.42 -28.21
C TYR A 425 1.86 10.53 -29.23
N ILE A 426 0.78 9.91 -28.77
CA ILE A 426 -0.19 9.12 -29.53
C ILE A 426 -1.38 10.02 -29.83
N PHE A 427 -1.57 10.32 -31.11
CA PHE A 427 -2.62 11.20 -31.61
C PHE A 427 -3.80 10.37 -32.13
N SER A 428 -5.02 10.77 -31.79
CA SER A 428 -6.26 10.16 -32.31
C SER A 428 -6.67 10.82 -33.62
N ALA A 429 -6.92 10.02 -34.65
CA ALA A 429 -7.36 10.49 -35.97
C ALA A 429 -8.51 9.63 -36.50
N ALA A 430 -9.48 10.25 -37.19
CA ALA A 430 -10.64 9.58 -37.76
C ALA A 430 -10.44 9.33 -39.26
N PRO A 431 -10.76 8.13 -39.79
CA PRO A 431 -10.65 7.87 -41.23
C PRO A 431 -11.70 8.64 -42.04
N ALA A 432 -11.38 8.88 -43.31
CA ALA A 432 -12.35 9.30 -44.32
C ALA A 432 -13.50 8.28 -44.43
N ARG A 433 -14.71 8.76 -44.72
CA ARG A 433 -15.94 7.96 -44.63
C ARG A 433 -16.27 7.18 -45.92
N ASP A 434 -15.86 7.69 -47.08
CA ASP A 434 -16.23 7.15 -48.40
C ASP A 434 -15.18 7.34 -49.52
N PHE A 435 -13.96 7.77 -49.17
CA PHE A 435 -12.82 7.90 -50.09
C PHE A 435 -11.50 7.51 -49.38
N GLY A 436 -10.44 7.26 -50.15
CA GLY A 436 -9.19 6.70 -49.62
C GLY A 436 -9.27 5.17 -49.44
N SER A 437 -8.17 4.59 -48.94
CA SER A 437 -8.09 3.15 -48.62
C SER A 437 -7.84 2.88 -47.14
N ASP A 438 -8.12 1.64 -46.71
CA ASP A 438 -7.80 1.17 -45.36
C ASP A 438 -6.30 0.88 -45.20
N PHE A 439 -5.79 1.05 -43.97
CA PHE A 439 -4.43 0.61 -43.61
C PHE A 439 -4.33 -0.92 -43.56
N THR A 440 -3.97 -1.54 -44.67
CA THR A 440 -3.77 -3.01 -44.78
C THR A 440 -2.52 -3.53 -44.06
N SER A 441 -1.61 -2.64 -43.63
CA SER A 441 -0.39 -2.93 -42.89
C SER A 441 0.00 -1.75 -42.00
N SER A 442 0.75 -1.98 -40.92
CA SER A 442 1.41 -0.87 -40.22
C SER A 442 2.52 -0.26 -41.07
N TYR A 443 2.66 1.06 -40.98
CA TYR A 443 3.87 1.78 -41.34
C TYR A 443 4.58 2.11 -40.03
N ASP A 444 5.74 1.50 -39.81
CA ASP A 444 6.55 1.71 -38.62
C ASP A 444 7.79 2.55 -38.95
N GLU A 445 8.11 3.51 -38.09
CA GLU A 445 9.18 4.51 -38.27
C GLU A 445 9.10 5.32 -39.59
N ILE A 446 7.90 5.51 -40.14
CA ILE A 446 7.65 6.32 -41.35
C ILE A 446 7.71 7.82 -41.04
N PHE A 447 8.07 8.65 -42.03
CA PHE A 447 8.14 10.10 -41.83
C PHE A 447 6.78 10.77 -42.00
N LEU A 448 6.50 11.74 -41.13
CA LEU A 448 5.36 12.67 -41.22
C LEU A 448 5.88 14.03 -41.67
N VAL A 449 5.58 14.38 -42.92
CA VAL A 449 6.13 15.54 -43.63
C VAL A 449 5.06 16.64 -43.74
N PRO A 450 5.28 17.86 -43.23
CA PRO A 450 4.37 18.97 -43.47
C PRO A 450 4.46 19.42 -44.92
N ALA A 451 3.33 19.51 -45.63
CA ALA A 451 3.34 19.95 -47.03
C ALA A 451 3.57 21.46 -47.20
N GLU A 452 4.10 21.83 -48.36
CA GLU A 452 4.15 23.20 -48.86
C GLU A 452 3.47 23.29 -50.25
N PRO A 453 2.37 24.04 -50.41
CA PRO A 453 1.66 24.84 -49.39
C PRO A 453 0.96 23.98 -48.33
N VAL A 454 0.68 24.60 -47.18
CA VAL A 454 0.12 23.94 -45.99
C VAL A 454 -1.26 23.32 -46.21
N ASP A 455 -2.02 23.83 -47.18
CA ASP A 455 -3.37 23.38 -47.53
C ASP A 455 -3.38 22.22 -48.55
N GLY A 456 -2.29 21.96 -49.26
CA GLY A 456 -2.23 20.98 -50.34
C GLY A 456 -3.24 21.20 -51.48
N CYS A 457 -3.66 22.44 -51.74
CA CYS A 457 -4.66 22.73 -52.78
C CYS A 457 -4.06 22.98 -54.17
N SER A 458 -2.79 23.42 -54.23
CA SER A 458 -1.98 23.45 -55.45
C SER A 458 -0.96 22.31 -55.49
N GLU A 459 -0.19 22.22 -56.57
CA GLU A 459 1.00 21.36 -56.62
C GLU A 459 1.94 21.62 -55.42
N LEU A 460 2.43 20.53 -54.83
CA LEU A 460 3.34 20.57 -53.68
C LEU A 460 4.77 20.87 -54.14
N LYS A 461 5.49 21.68 -53.35
CA LYS A 461 6.88 22.08 -53.62
C LYS A 461 7.90 21.08 -53.11
N ASN A 462 7.60 20.42 -51.99
CA ASN A 462 8.48 19.49 -51.29
C ASN A 462 8.23 18.01 -51.65
N LYS A 463 7.94 17.72 -52.94
CA LYS A 463 7.68 16.37 -53.46
C LYS A 463 8.78 15.37 -53.09
N ASP A 464 10.04 15.76 -53.23
CA ASP A 464 11.22 14.94 -52.93
C ASP A 464 11.28 14.45 -51.46
N LEU A 465 10.57 15.11 -50.54
CA LEU A 465 10.44 14.68 -49.14
C LEU A 465 9.16 13.86 -48.90
N ILE A 466 8.13 14.06 -49.72
CA ILE A 466 6.81 13.45 -49.59
C ILE A 466 6.74 12.06 -50.25
N GLU A 467 7.55 11.81 -51.28
CA GLU A 467 7.57 10.52 -51.98
C GLU A 467 7.84 9.36 -51.00
N GLY A 468 6.87 8.44 -50.91
CA GLY A 468 6.91 7.30 -50.01
C GLY A 468 6.57 7.59 -48.53
N GLN A 469 6.22 8.81 -48.14
CA GLN A 469 6.00 9.23 -46.74
C GLN A 469 4.53 9.56 -46.43
N VAL A 470 4.22 9.86 -45.15
CA VAL A 470 2.90 10.38 -44.72
C VAL A 470 2.93 11.91 -44.74
N THR A 471 1.91 12.54 -45.30
CA THR A 471 1.86 14.01 -45.45
C THR A 471 0.88 14.66 -44.47
N LEU A 472 1.29 15.75 -43.83
CA LEU A 472 0.45 16.60 -42.96
C LEU A 472 -0.03 17.85 -43.71
N LEU A 473 -1.35 17.98 -43.84
CA LEU A 473 -2.08 19.10 -44.42
C LEU A 473 -2.96 19.81 -43.39
N GLU A 474 -3.40 21.02 -43.73
CA GLU A 474 -4.42 21.80 -43.01
C GLU A 474 -5.76 21.79 -43.79
N ARG A 475 -6.88 22.00 -43.08
CA ARG A 475 -8.22 22.19 -43.66
C ARG A 475 -8.32 23.55 -44.39
N GLY A 476 -9.43 23.79 -45.08
CA GLY A 476 -9.68 25.01 -45.85
C GLY A 476 -9.17 24.94 -47.30
N GLY A 477 -9.45 25.98 -48.08
CA GLY A 477 -9.00 26.14 -49.48
C GLY A 477 -9.73 25.25 -50.53
N CYS A 478 -9.80 23.94 -50.31
CA CYS A 478 -10.31 22.96 -51.27
C CYS A 478 -10.86 21.68 -50.60
N SER A 479 -11.46 20.77 -51.39
CA SER A 479 -12.06 19.52 -50.89
C SER A 479 -11.02 18.53 -50.34
N PHE A 480 -11.44 17.68 -49.40
CA PHE A 480 -10.58 16.62 -48.84
C PHE A 480 -10.11 15.63 -49.93
N VAL A 481 -10.97 15.32 -50.90
CA VAL A 481 -10.63 14.47 -52.06
C VAL A 481 -9.54 15.11 -52.94
N ARG A 482 -9.59 16.43 -53.16
CA ARG A 482 -8.51 17.15 -53.87
C ARG A 482 -7.20 17.13 -53.10
N LYS A 483 -7.23 17.40 -51.79
CA LYS A 483 -6.06 17.34 -50.89
C LYS A 483 -5.38 15.97 -50.92
N ALA A 484 -6.15 14.89 -50.77
CA ALA A 484 -5.64 13.52 -50.82
C ALA A 484 -5.07 13.16 -52.20
N ARG A 485 -5.76 13.53 -53.29
CA ARG A 485 -5.23 13.33 -54.66
C ARG A 485 -3.91 14.07 -54.89
N VAL A 486 -3.75 15.30 -54.39
CA VAL A 486 -2.50 16.08 -54.53
C VAL A 486 -1.31 15.43 -53.80
N VAL A 487 -1.56 14.74 -52.68
CA VAL A 487 -0.53 13.94 -51.97
C VAL A 487 -0.19 12.65 -52.73
N GLU A 488 -1.18 12.00 -53.33
CA GLU A 488 -1.00 10.80 -54.17
C GLU A 488 -0.27 11.12 -55.49
N GLU A 489 -0.61 12.24 -56.14
CA GLU A 489 0.12 12.84 -57.28
C GLU A 489 1.59 13.18 -56.93
N ALA A 490 1.91 13.32 -55.64
CA ALA A 490 3.25 13.55 -55.11
C ALA A 490 3.94 12.27 -54.57
N GLY A 491 3.32 11.09 -54.76
CA GLY A 491 3.87 9.80 -54.32
C GLY A 491 3.79 9.54 -52.81
N GLY A 492 3.05 10.35 -52.05
CA GLY A 492 2.80 10.12 -50.62
C GLY A 492 1.97 8.86 -50.38
N ARG A 493 2.21 8.17 -49.26
CA ARG A 493 1.55 6.90 -48.90
C ARG A 493 0.23 7.06 -48.17
N ALA A 494 0.07 8.14 -47.40
CA ALA A 494 -1.14 8.46 -46.65
C ALA A 494 -1.17 9.97 -46.35
N VAL A 495 -2.36 10.50 -46.06
CA VAL A 495 -2.55 11.92 -45.70
C VAL A 495 -3.24 12.09 -44.35
N LEU A 496 -2.69 12.97 -43.53
CA LEU A 496 -3.27 13.49 -42.30
C LEU A 496 -3.70 14.93 -42.57
N ILE A 497 -5.00 15.22 -42.45
CA ILE A 497 -5.58 16.54 -42.65
C ILE A 497 -6.02 17.06 -41.28
N ALA A 498 -5.26 18.02 -40.75
CA ALA A 498 -5.57 18.72 -39.52
C ALA A 498 -6.68 19.76 -39.73
N ASP A 499 -7.54 19.94 -38.74
CA ASP A 499 -8.48 21.07 -38.71
C ASP A 499 -7.74 22.43 -38.65
N ASP A 500 -8.34 23.46 -39.24
CA ASP A 500 -7.84 24.85 -39.21
C ASP A 500 -8.26 25.60 -37.93
N ALA A 501 -9.29 25.11 -37.24
CA ALA A 501 -9.66 25.52 -35.89
C ALA A 501 -8.60 25.07 -34.87
N SER A 502 -7.55 25.87 -34.66
CA SER A 502 -6.43 25.56 -33.75
C SER A 502 -6.81 25.38 -32.27
N ASP A 503 -8.02 25.79 -31.90
CA ASP A 503 -8.66 25.59 -30.61
C ASP A 503 -9.49 24.30 -30.54
N ASN A 504 -9.84 23.66 -31.66
CA ASN A 504 -10.58 22.39 -31.68
C ASN A 504 -9.73 21.23 -31.15
N ASP A 505 -10.19 20.63 -30.06
CA ASP A 505 -9.58 19.52 -29.32
C ASP A 505 -10.50 18.30 -29.14
N SER A 506 -11.70 18.33 -29.73
CA SER A 506 -12.75 17.36 -29.39
C SER A 506 -13.75 17.05 -30.52
N GLN A 507 -13.88 17.91 -31.53
CA GLN A 507 -14.88 17.76 -32.60
C GLN A 507 -14.23 17.21 -33.88
N TYR A 508 -14.48 15.92 -34.16
CA TYR A 508 -14.14 15.32 -35.45
C TYR A 508 -15.16 15.70 -36.53
N LEU A 509 -14.68 15.90 -37.76
CA LEU A 509 -15.51 16.21 -38.91
C LEU A 509 -15.47 15.05 -39.92
N ASP A 510 -16.65 14.57 -40.31
CA ASP A 510 -16.83 13.52 -41.32
C ASP A 510 -16.24 13.96 -42.68
N MET A 511 -15.02 13.51 -43.00
CA MET A 511 -14.46 13.70 -44.33
C MET A 511 -15.20 12.82 -45.34
N ILE A 512 -16.00 13.46 -46.18
CA ILE A 512 -16.80 12.84 -47.25
C ILE A 512 -16.33 13.26 -48.65
N THR A 513 -16.79 12.52 -49.66
CA THR A 513 -16.52 12.78 -51.07
C THR A 513 -17.10 14.11 -51.55
N ASP A 514 -16.44 14.73 -52.52
CA ASP A 514 -16.97 15.88 -53.28
C ASP A 514 -17.80 15.44 -54.51
N GLY A 515 -18.08 14.15 -54.64
CA GLY A 515 -18.85 13.57 -55.75
C GLY A 515 -18.02 13.30 -57.01
N THR A 516 -16.71 13.53 -56.99
CA THR A 516 -15.85 13.16 -58.12
C THR A 516 -15.76 11.63 -58.29
N ALA A 517 -15.78 11.17 -59.55
CA ALA A 517 -15.81 9.75 -59.89
C ALA A 517 -14.46 9.05 -59.71
N ASP A 518 -13.38 9.79 -59.96
CA ASP A 518 -12.00 9.39 -59.67
C ASP A 518 -11.69 9.72 -58.20
N ARG A 519 -11.22 8.73 -57.43
CA ARG A 519 -11.03 8.83 -55.98
C ARG A 519 -9.60 8.43 -55.59
N PRO A 520 -8.98 9.12 -54.62
CA PRO A 520 -7.64 8.78 -54.17
C PRO A 520 -7.63 7.40 -53.53
N SER A 521 -6.55 6.65 -53.77
CA SER A 521 -6.33 5.29 -53.30
C SER A 521 -5.41 5.21 -52.07
N ILE A 522 -4.86 6.34 -51.60
CA ILE A 522 -4.13 6.43 -50.32
C ILE A 522 -5.08 6.54 -49.11
N PRO A 523 -4.70 6.07 -47.91
CA PRO A 523 -5.46 6.32 -46.69
C PRO A 523 -5.50 7.81 -46.34
N ALA A 524 -6.68 8.29 -45.95
CA ALA A 524 -6.92 9.67 -45.53
C ALA A 524 -7.50 9.73 -44.11
N LEU A 525 -6.87 10.53 -43.26
CA LEU A 525 -7.19 10.66 -41.84
C LEU A 525 -7.40 12.13 -41.44
N PHE A 526 -8.43 12.40 -40.65
CA PHE A 526 -8.71 13.71 -40.05
C PHE A 526 -8.07 13.79 -38.65
N LEU A 527 -7.35 14.88 -38.40
CA LEU A 527 -6.68 15.17 -37.13
C LEU A 527 -7.28 16.43 -36.49
N LEU A 528 -7.40 16.44 -35.16
CA LEU A 528 -7.89 17.61 -34.42
C LEU A 528 -6.97 18.83 -34.62
N GLY A 529 -7.55 20.03 -34.71
CA GLY A 529 -6.81 21.23 -35.10
C GLY A 529 -5.74 21.63 -34.09
N ARG A 530 -6.01 21.47 -32.79
CA ARG A 530 -5.02 21.71 -31.73
C ARG A 530 -3.84 20.75 -31.84
N ASP A 531 -4.07 19.47 -32.15
CA ASP A 531 -3.01 18.47 -32.35
C ASP A 531 -2.18 18.75 -33.60
N GLY A 532 -2.81 19.00 -34.74
CA GLY A 532 -2.12 19.34 -35.98
C GLY A 532 -1.29 20.61 -35.87
N MET A 533 -1.84 21.64 -35.21
CA MET A 533 -1.13 22.88 -34.90
C MET A 533 0.09 22.62 -34.01
N MET A 534 -0.02 21.81 -32.96
CA MET A 534 1.10 21.50 -32.07
C MET A 534 2.19 20.66 -32.76
N ILE A 535 1.83 19.70 -33.63
CA ILE A 535 2.80 18.95 -34.45
C ILE A 535 3.54 19.90 -35.41
N ARG A 536 2.80 20.64 -36.26
CA ARG A 536 3.39 21.55 -37.27
C ARG A 536 4.25 22.64 -36.62
N ARG A 537 3.79 23.22 -35.50
CA ARG A 537 4.52 24.25 -34.74
C ARG A 537 5.78 23.71 -34.07
N SER A 538 5.79 22.45 -33.63
CA SER A 538 6.97 21.84 -33.00
C SER A 538 8.05 21.50 -34.03
N LEU A 539 7.65 20.99 -35.20
CA LEU A 539 8.55 20.81 -36.35
C LEU A 539 9.17 22.13 -36.79
N GLN A 540 8.36 23.18 -36.97
CA GLN A 540 8.84 24.52 -37.32
C GLN A 540 9.80 25.10 -36.27
N ARG A 541 9.44 25.05 -34.97
CA ARG A 541 10.29 25.55 -33.87
C ARG A 541 11.65 24.88 -33.81
N GLN A 542 11.73 23.59 -34.09
CA GLN A 542 12.96 22.82 -34.06
C GLN A 542 13.66 22.73 -35.43
N SER A 543 13.14 23.44 -36.45
CA SER A 543 13.63 23.44 -37.85
C SER A 543 13.72 22.03 -38.46
N LEU A 544 12.80 21.14 -38.09
CA LEU A 544 12.77 19.76 -38.55
C LEU A 544 11.89 19.61 -39.80
N PRO A 545 12.41 19.00 -40.89
CA PRO A 545 11.64 18.78 -42.11
C PRO A 545 10.59 17.65 -42.00
N TRP A 546 10.65 16.80 -40.97
CA TRP A 546 9.65 15.75 -40.71
C TRP A 546 9.69 15.26 -39.25
N ALA A 547 8.59 14.65 -38.78
CA ALA A 547 8.59 13.79 -37.58
C ALA A 547 8.73 12.31 -37.99
N VAL A 548 9.04 11.42 -37.05
CA VAL A 548 9.00 9.96 -37.23
C VAL A 548 7.83 9.39 -36.45
N ILE A 549 6.95 8.63 -37.10
CA ILE A 549 5.70 8.09 -36.54
C ILE A 549 5.53 6.58 -36.84
N SER A 550 4.61 5.92 -36.11
CA SER A 550 4.05 4.61 -36.49
C SER A 550 2.55 4.73 -36.65
N ILE A 551 1.95 4.12 -37.67
CA ILE A 551 0.50 4.21 -37.96
C ILE A 551 -0.02 3.00 -38.76
N PRO A 552 -1.21 2.45 -38.44
CA PRO A 552 -2.00 2.65 -37.23
C PRO A 552 -1.34 2.02 -35.99
N VAL A 553 -1.51 2.64 -34.82
CA VAL A 553 -0.92 2.16 -33.56
C VAL A 553 -1.79 1.08 -32.93
N ASN A 554 -1.24 -0.12 -32.69
CA ASN A 554 -1.93 -1.18 -31.96
C ASN A 554 -1.94 -0.89 -30.45
N VAL A 555 -2.94 -0.12 -30.01
CA VAL A 555 -3.14 0.31 -28.62
C VAL A 555 -3.16 -0.88 -27.63
N SER A 556 -3.76 -2.01 -28.03
CA SER A 556 -3.83 -3.23 -27.22
C SER A 556 -2.48 -3.90 -26.99
N ALA A 557 -1.54 -3.77 -27.93
CA ALA A 557 -0.15 -4.24 -27.76
C ALA A 557 0.68 -3.30 -26.85
N LEU A 558 0.28 -2.02 -26.73
CA LEU A 558 0.92 -1.03 -25.87
C LEU A 558 0.43 -1.06 -24.41
N ALA A 559 -0.49 -1.96 -24.04
CA ALA A 559 -1.12 -2.06 -22.71
C ALA A 559 -0.18 -2.38 -21.52
N SER A 560 1.15 -2.30 -21.71
CA SER A 560 2.17 -2.36 -20.66
C SER A 560 2.94 -1.05 -20.47
N PHE A 561 2.59 0.01 -21.22
CA PHE A 561 3.15 1.36 -21.10
C PHE A 561 2.02 2.39 -20.97
N PRO A 562 2.25 3.54 -20.29
CA PRO A 562 1.30 4.64 -20.35
C PRO A 562 1.20 5.13 -21.79
N LEU A 563 -0.02 5.17 -22.34
CA LEU A 563 -0.31 5.82 -23.61
C LEU A 563 0.06 7.30 -23.46
N ARG A 564 1.13 7.73 -24.13
CA ARG A 564 1.57 9.12 -24.09
C ARG A 564 0.57 9.97 -24.88
N GLN A 565 -0.51 10.43 -24.26
CA GLN A 565 -1.49 11.29 -24.94
C GLN A 565 -1.04 12.75 -24.97
N PRO A 566 -1.40 13.53 -26.00
CA PRO A 566 -1.12 14.97 -26.05
C PRO A 566 -1.73 15.70 -24.84
N PRO A 567 -0.95 16.50 -24.09
CA PRO A 567 -1.37 17.10 -22.82
C PRO A 567 -2.25 18.35 -22.98
N TRP A 568 -2.52 18.76 -24.22
CA TRP A 568 -3.33 19.93 -24.56
C TRP A 568 -4.71 19.58 -25.10
N THR A 569 -5.02 18.30 -25.30
CA THR A 569 -6.30 17.82 -25.82
C THR A 569 -7.21 17.48 -24.64
N LEU A 570 -8.43 18.02 -24.60
CA LEU A 570 -9.41 17.73 -23.55
C LEU A 570 -10.17 16.46 -23.92
N TRP A 571 -10.14 15.45 -23.03
CA TRP A 571 -10.67 14.09 -23.24
C TRP A 571 -11.89 13.82 -22.35
#